data_AF-A0A6B1I5Z3-F1
#
_entry.id   AF-A0A6B1I5Z3-F1
#
_cell.length_a   1.000
_cell.length_b   1.000
_cell.length_c   1.000
_cell.angle_alpha   90.00
_cell.angle_beta   90.00
_cell.angle_gamma   90.00
#
_symmetry.space_group_name_H-M   'P 1'
#
loop_
_entity.id
_entity.type
_entity.pdbx_description
1 polymer ?
#
loop_
_entity_poly.entity_id
_entity_poly.type
_entity_poly.pdbx_seq_one_letter_code
_entity_poly.pdbx_strand_id
1 'polypeptide(L)' 'MAILHYNYIKPHGGIAYRTPAEAAGIDIQGTDKWLTLIQNAVSAA' A
#
# COMPACT_ATOMS: atom_id res chain seq x y z
N MET A 1 13.82 -2.95 7.80
CA MET A 1 13.12 -3.07 6.49
C MET A 1 11.73 -3.70 6.59
N ALA A 2 10.98 -3.52 7.71
CA ALA A 2 9.61 -4.06 7.87
C ALA A 2 8.57 -3.00 8.25
N ILE A 3 9.00 -1.84 8.77
CA ILE A 3 8.10 -0.85 9.40
C ILE A 3 7.46 0.09 8.36
N LEU A 4 8.17 0.41 7.27
CA LEU A 4 7.65 1.33 6.25
C LEU A 4 6.44 0.73 5.48
N HIS A 5 6.50 -0.59 5.25
CA HIS A 5 5.55 -1.33 4.43
C HIS A 5 4.19 -1.52 5.11
N TYR A 6 4.23 -1.79 6.42
CA TYR A 6 3.03 -1.89 7.25
C TYR A 6 2.22 -0.58 7.25
N ASN A 7 2.91 0.56 7.20
CA ASN A 7 2.25 1.86 7.17
C ASN A 7 1.49 2.10 5.86
N TYR A 8 1.91 1.51 4.74
CA TYR A 8 1.27 1.73 3.43
C TYR A 8 -0.04 0.96 3.24
N ILE A 9 -0.22 -0.13 3.99
CA ILE A 9 -1.40 -1.00 3.94
C ILE A 9 -2.34 -0.81 5.13
N LYS A 10 -1.93 -0.02 6.13
CA LYS A 10 -2.74 0.27 7.32
C LYS A 10 -3.58 1.53 7.11
N PRO A 11 -4.87 1.52 7.44
CA PRO A 11 -5.71 2.71 7.45
C PRO A 11 -5.21 3.75 8.46
N HIS A 12 -5.22 5.03 8.07
CA HIS A 12 -4.89 6.14 8.97
C HIS A 12 -6.03 7.15 9.03
N GLY A 13 -6.35 7.62 10.23
CA GLY A 13 -7.42 8.60 10.44
C GLY A 13 -7.16 9.96 9.76
N GLY A 14 -5.89 10.32 9.55
CA GLY A 14 -5.50 11.57 8.89
C GLY A 14 -5.78 11.63 7.38
N ILE A 15 -6.11 10.49 6.76
CA ILE A 15 -6.48 10.39 5.34
C ILE A 15 -7.87 9.75 5.19
N ALA A 16 -8.82 10.19 6.02
CA ALA A 16 -10.21 9.73 6.01
C ALA A 16 -10.34 8.20 6.16
N TYR A 17 -9.52 7.58 7.01
CA TYR A 17 -9.46 6.13 7.24
C TYR A 17 -9.12 5.31 5.98
N ARG A 18 -8.46 5.93 5.00
CA ARG A 18 -7.85 5.22 3.87
C ARG A 18 -6.43 4.76 4.23
N THR A 19 -5.91 3.83 3.45
CA THR A 19 -4.49 3.49 3.42
C THR A 19 -3.73 4.48 2.55
N PRO A 20 -2.42 4.71 2.79
CA PRO A 20 -1.62 5.55 1.90
C PRO A 20 -1.59 5.03 0.47
N ALA A 21 -1.66 3.72 0.26
CA ALA A 21 -1.81 3.13 -1.08
C ALA A 21 -3.09 3.60 -1.78
N GLU A 22 -4.24 3.53 -1.11
CA GLU A 22 -5.52 4.01 -1.66
C GLU A 22 -5.51 5.52 -1.90
N ALA A 23 -4.91 6.29 -0.99
CA ALA A 23 -4.77 7.75 -1.15
C ALA A 23 -3.87 8.11 -2.35
N ALA A 24 -2.87 7.27 -2.65
CA ALA A 24 -2.00 7.40 -3.81
C ALA A 24 -2.61 6.83 -5.11
N GLY A 25 -3.81 6.23 -5.06
CA GLY A 25 -4.46 5.60 -6.21
C GLY A 25 -3.83 4.27 -6.62
N ILE A 26 -3.08 3.62 -5.73
CA ILE A 26 -2.47 2.31 -5.97
C ILE A 26 -3.47 1.24 -5.58
N ASP A 27 -3.92 0.47 -6.56
CA ASP A 27 -4.81 -0.67 -6.33
C ASP A 27 -4.00 -1.88 -5.83
N ILE A 28 -4.33 -2.36 -4.63
CA ILE A 28 -3.71 -3.54 -4.03
C ILE A 28 -4.72 -4.69 -4.10
N GLN A 29 -4.61 -5.48 -5.16
CA GLN A 29 -5.40 -6.69 -5.41
C GLN A 29 -4.61 -7.92 -4.97
N GLY A 30 -5.19 -8.78 -4.12
CA GLY A 30 -4.60 -10.07 -3.76
C GLY A 30 -4.53 -10.34 -2.25
N THR A 31 -4.33 -11.61 -1.90
CA THR A 31 -4.26 -12.09 -0.51
C THR A 31 -3.01 -11.55 0.19
N ASP A 32 -1.89 -11.46 -0.53
CA ASP A 32 -0.65 -10.86 -0.03
C ASP A 32 -0.53 -9.42 -0.54
N LYS A 33 -1.14 -8.51 0.23
CA LYS A 33 -1.11 -7.07 -0.03
C LYS A 33 0.30 -6.50 -0.18
N TRP A 34 1.28 -7.13 0.47
CA TRP A 34 2.66 -6.68 0.45
C TRP A 34 3.34 -7.07 -0.86
N LEU A 35 3.18 -8.33 -1.28
CA LEU A 35 3.70 -8.80 -2.56
C LEU A 35 3.15 -7.96 -3.73
N THR A 36 1.85 -7.69 -3.73
CA THR A 36 1.21 -6.86 -4.78
C THR A 36 1.78 -5.44 -4.79
N LEU A 37 2.00 -4.83 -3.62
CA LEU A 37 2.56 -3.48 -3.54
C LEU A 37 3.98 -3.41 -4.12
N ILE A 38 4.82 -4.42 -3.84
CA ILE A 38 6.17 -4.52 -4.44
C ILE A 38 6.08 -4.71 -5.95
N GLN A 39 5.22 -5.60 -6.44
CA GLN A 39 5.04 -5.85 -7.87
C GLN A 39 4.61 -4.58 -8.62
N ASN A 40 3.70 -3.80 -8.02
CA ASN A 40 3.29 -2.50 -8.57
C ASN A 40 4.45 -1.49 -8.59
N ALA A 41 5.28 -1.44 -7.54
CA ALA A 41 6.43 -0.53 -7.48
C ALA A 41 7.55 -0.90 -8.47
N VAL A 42 7.78 -2.21 -8.67
CA VAL A 42 8.78 -2.71 -9.62
C VAL A 42 8.32 -2.55 -11.07
N SER A 43 7.02 -2.71 -11.34
CA SER A 43 6.47 -2.57 -12.70
C SER A 43 6.28 -1.12 -13.14
N ALA A 44 6.40 -0.15 -12.23
CA ALA A 44 6.33 1.28 -12.50
C ALA A 44 7.69 1.91 -12.87
N ALA A 45 8.75 1.10 -13.04
CA ALA A 45 10.08 1.50 -13.49
C ALA A 45 10.25 1.29 -15.01
#